data_AF-A0A845RAY7-F1
#
_entry.id   AF-A0A845RAY7-F1
#
_cell.length_a   1.000
_cell.length_b   1.000
_cell.length_c   1.000
_cell.angle_alpha   90.00
_cell.angle_beta   90.00
_cell.angle_gamma   90.00
#
_symmetry.space_group_name_H-M   'P 1'
#
loop_
_entity.id
_entity.type
_entity.pdbx_description
1 polymer ?
#
loop_
_entity_poly.entity_id
_entity_poly.type
_entity_poly.pdbx_seq_one_letter_code
_entity_poly.pdbx_strand_id
1 'polypeptide(L)'
;MKQVSFKVQVYISLAVLVCVFVIGQFFKTGLVQNIGWIVIGLLFLINPVWPKSADWRNHDELKKGIRIGSVLVIIVFGFWVRYGV
;
A
#
# COMPACT_ATOMS: atom_id res chain seq x y z
N MET A 1 0.99 -10.35 18.23
CA MET A 1 0.09 -9.84 17.18
C MET A 1 0.09 -10.83 16.03
N LYS A 2 -1.08 -11.37 15.61
CA LYS A 2 -1.17 -12.33 14.49
C LYS A 2 -0.78 -11.60 13.21
N GLN A 3 0.21 -12.11 12.47
CA GLN A 3 0.56 -11.52 11.16
C GLN A 3 -0.63 -11.74 10.21
N VAL A 4 -1.08 -10.65 9.59
CA VAL A 4 -2.16 -10.69 8.58
C VAL A 4 -1.61 -11.42 7.36
N SER A 5 -2.37 -12.33 6.76
CA SER A 5 -1.91 -13.04 5.56
C SER A 5 -1.85 -12.10 4.35
N PHE A 6 -0.96 -12.39 3.39
CA PHE A 6 -0.83 -11.63 2.14
C PHE A 6 -2.18 -11.42 1.43
N LYS A 7 -3.00 -12.47 1.33
CA LYS A 7 -4.33 -12.38 0.71
C LYS A 7 -5.21 -11.35 1.39
N VAL A 8 -5.30 -11.41 2.72
CA VAL A 8 -6.12 -10.47 3.51
C VAL A 8 -5.59 -9.05 3.36
N GLN A 9 -4.27 -8.86 3.39
CA GLN A 9 -3.67 -7.54 3.24
C GLN A 9 -3.93 -6.92 1.85
N VAL A 10 -3.91 -7.74 0.79
CA VAL A 10 -4.29 -7.32 -0.56
C VAL A 10 -5.78 -6.94 -0.61
N TYR A 11 -6.68 -7.71 -0.01
CA TYR A 11 -8.10 -7.36 0.03
C TYR A 11 -8.36 -6.06 0.79
N ILE A 12 -7.69 -5.85 1.93
CA ILE A 12 -7.76 -4.58 2.68
C ILE A 12 -7.26 -3.43 1.81
N SER A 13 -6.13 -3.62 1.12
CA SER A 13 -5.56 -2.58 0.25
C SER A 13 -6.50 -2.23 -0.91
N LEU A 14 -7.14 -3.23 -1.51
CA LEU A 14 -8.13 -3.05 -2.57
C LEU A 14 -9.37 -2.31 -2.05
N ALA A 15 -9.87 -2.67 -0.86
CA ALA A 15 -10.99 -1.98 -0.23
C ALA A 15 -10.66 -0.50 0.06
N VAL A 16 -9.46 -0.21 0.58
CA VAL A 16 -8.96 1.16 0.78
C VAL A 16 -8.93 1.91 -0.54
N LEU A 17 -8.40 1.32 -1.60
CA LEU A 17 -8.32 1.94 -2.92
C LEU A 17 -9.71 2.30 -3.48
N VAL A 18 -10.69 1.39 -3.38
CA VAL A 18 -12.07 1.62 -3.82
C VAL A 18 -12.71 2.75 -3.00
N CYS A 19 -12.60 2.72 -1.67
CA CYS A 19 -13.15 3.77 -0.81
C CYS A 19 -12.55 5.14 -1.13
N VAL A 20 -11.23 5.20 -1.26
CA VAL A 20 -10.49 6.43 -1.58
C VAL A 20 -10.86 6.97 -2.96
N PHE A 21 -11.06 6.09 -3.95
CA PHE A 21 -11.52 6.49 -5.28
C PHE A 21 -12.93 7.09 -5.25
N VAL A 22 -13.88 6.41 -4.59
CA VAL A 22 -15.25 6.88 -4.46
C VAL A 22 -15.30 8.22 -3.72
N ILE A 23 -14.61 8.34 -2.58
CA ILE A 23 -14.54 9.60 -1.81
C ILE A 23 -13.85 10.69 -2.65
N GLY A 24 -12.75 10.37 -3.33
CA GLY A 24 -12.05 11.30 -4.21
C GLY A 24 -12.94 11.89 -5.30
N GLN A 25 -13.88 11.10 -5.84
CA GLN A 25 -14.84 11.57 -6.84
C GLN A 25 -15.83 12.62 -6.28
N PHE A 26 -16.25 12.47 -5.02
CA PHE A 26 -17.13 13.45 -4.37
C PHE A 26 -16.39 14.72 -3.98
N PHE A 27 -15.17 14.59 -3.44
CA PHE A 27 -14.41 15.73 -2.93
C PHE A 27 -13.60 16.46 -4.01
N LYS A 28 -13.45 15.89 -5.22
CA LYS A 28 -12.66 16.43 -6.34
C LYS A 28 -11.26 16.90 -5.92
N THR A 29 -10.64 16.18 -4.99
CA THR A 29 -9.30 16.50 -4.47
C THR A 29 -8.39 15.29 -4.58
N GLY A 30 -7.19 15.49 -5.14
CA GLY A 30 -6.14 14.47 -5.18
C GLY A 30 -5.61 14.07 -3.79
N LEU A 31 -5.87 14.88 -2.75
CA LEU A 31 -5.44 14.63 -1.39
C LEU A 31 -5.93 13.29 -0.83
N VAL A 32 -7.18 12.91 -1.13
CA VAL A 32 -7.76 11.65 -0.63
C VAL A 32 -7.02 10.45 -1.23
N GLN A 33 -6.66 10.54 -2.52
CA GLN A 33 -5.88 9.52 -3.22
C GLN A 33 -4.49 9.36 -2.62
N ASN A 34 -3.82 10.49 -2.37
CA ASN A 34 -2.50 10.53 -1.75
C ASN A 34 -2.51 9.86 -0.36
N ILE A 35 -3.50 10.19 0.48
CA ILE A 35 -3.66 9.55 1.80
C ILE A 35 -3.89 8.04 1.64
N GLY A 36 -4.70 7.61 0.68
CA GLY A 36 -4.92 6.20 0.39
C GLY A 36 -3.64 5.44 0.08
N TRP A 37 -2.78 6.01 -0.77
CA TRP A 37 -1.48 5.42 -1.10
C TRP A 37 -0.53 5.36 0.09
N ILE A 38 -0.52 6.39 0.94
CA ILE A 38 0.25 6.39 2.20
C ILE A 38 -0.21 5.25 3.11
N VAL A 39 -1.52 5.08 3.29
CA VAL A 39 -2.10 4.00 4.12
C VAL A 39 -1.70 2.62 3.58
N ILE A 40 -1.83 2.40 2.27
CA ILE A 40 -1.43 1.12 1.63
C ILE A 40 0.07 0.88 1.82
N GLY A 41 0.91 1.89 1.57
CA GLY A 41 2.35 1.78 1.76
C GLY A 41 2.72 1.43 3.21
N LEU A 42 2.12 2.10 4.20
CA LEU A 42 2.35 1.82 5.62
C LEU A 42 1.94 0.40 6.02
N LEU A 43 0.84 -0.10 5.46
CA LEU A 43 0.35 -1.47 5.70
C LEU A 43 1.44 -2.51 5.39
N PHE A 44 2.09 -2.38 4.23
CA PHE A 44 3.18 -3.26 3.80
C PHE A 44 4.53 -2.95 4.46
N LEU A 45 4.75 -1.71 4.91
CA LEU A 45 5.95 -1.34 5.65
C LEU A 45 5.98 -2.00 7.04
N ILE A 46 4.84 -1.94 7.73
CA ILE A 46 4.65 -2.48 9.09
C ILE A 46 4.53 -4.00 9.04
N ASN A 47 3.68 -4.52 8.14
CA ASN A 47 3.47 -5.95 7.95
C ASN A 47 3.91 -6.37 6.54
N PRO A 48 5.22 -6.60 6.32
CA PRO A 48 5.72 -7.04 5.03
C PRO A 48 5.32 -8.50 4.78
N VAL A 49 4.47 -8.69 3.78
CA VAL A 49 3.89 -10.00 3.42
C VAL A 49 4.00 -10.23 1.91
N TRP A 50 4.17 -11.48 1.52
CA TRP A 50 4.36 -11.90 0.13
C TRP A 50 3.48 -13.11 -0.21
N PRO A 51 3.22 -13.37 -1.50
CA PRO A 51 2.52 -14.59 -1.91
C PRO A 51 3.38 -15.83 -1.64
N LYS A 52 2.72 -16.97 -1.36
CA LYS A 52 3.40 -18.25 -1.13
C LYS A 52 4.32 -18.68 -2.29
N SER A 53 4.03 -18.23 -3.51
CA SER A 53 4.87 -18.50 -4.68
C SER A 53 6.26 -17.86 -4.61
N ALA A 54 6.47 -16.86 -3.75
CA ALA A 54 7.77 -16.22 -3.52
C ALA A 54 8.48 -16.73 -2.25
N ASP A 55 7.83 -17.60 -1.46
CA ASP A 55 8.29 -17.99 -0.12
C ASP A 55 9.55 -18.87 -0.11
N TRP A 56 9.95 -19.38 -1.27
CA TRP A 56 11.21 -20.12 -1.47
C TRP A 56 12.46 -19.24 -1.42
N ARG A 57 12.30 -17.91 -1.54
CA ARG A 57 13.41 -16.94 -1.50
C ARG A 57 13.78 -16.61 -0.06
N ASN A 58 14.98 -16.04 0.15
CA ASN A 58 15.41 -15.57 1.47
C ASN A 58 14.41 -14.56 2.07
N HIS A 59 13.87 -14.88 3.24
CA HIS A 59 12.87 -14.08 3.93
C HIS A 59 13.38 -12.70 4.36
N ASP A 60 14.67 -12.57 4.67
CA ASP A 60 15.26 -11.28 5.01
C ASP A 60 15.36 -10.35 3.79
N GLU A 61 15.68 -10.90 2.62
CA GLU A 61 15.66 -10.16 1.36
C GLU A 61 14.24 -9.74 0.97
N LEU A 62 13.27 -10.66 1.07
CA LEU A 62 11.86 -10.38 0.78
C LEU A 62 11.33 -9.26 1.69
N LYS A 63 11.60 -9.37 2.99
CA LYS A 63 11.20 -8.37 3.97
C LYS A 63 11.80 -7.00 3.69
N LYS A 64 13.10 -6.94 3.35
CA LYS A 64 13.76 -5.69 2.95
C LYS A 64 13.17 -5.13 1.67
N GLY A 65 13.00 -5.96 0.64
CA GLY A 65 12.44 -5.57 -0.65
C GLY A 65 11.03 -4.99 -0.54
N ILE A 66 10.16 -5.63 0.24
CA ILE A 66 8.80 -5.12 0.49
C ILE A 66 8.86 -3.80 1.23
N ARG A 67 9.67 -3.65 2.27
CA ARG A 67 9.78 -2.39 3.01
C ARG A 67 10.30 -1.25 2.13
N ILE A 68 11.30 -1.50 1.30
CA ILE A 68 11.82 -0.52 0.33
C ILE A 68 10.72 -0.15 -0.67
N GLY A 69 10.02 -1.15 -1.24
CA GLY A 69 8.89 -0.93 -2.13
C GLY A 69 7.76 -0.12 -1.48
N SER A 70 7.45 -0.39 -0.21
CA SER A 70 6.48 0.37 0.58
C SER A 70 6.88 1.82 0.75
N VAL A 71 8.15 2.10 1.08
CA VAL A 71 8.66 3.47 1.18
C VAL A 71 8.56 4.17 -0.18
N LEU A 72 8.90 3.49 -1.27
CA LEU A 72 8.75 4.03 -2.62
C LEU A 72 7.28 4.35 -2.95
N VAL A 73 6.34 3.48 -2.60
CA VAL A 73 4.90 3.74 -2.80
C VAL A 73 4.45 5.00 -2.04
N ILE A 74 4.88 5.14 -0.77
CA ILE A 74 4.56 6.32 0.04
C ILE A 74 5.11 7.59 -0.59
N ILE A 75 6.37 7.58 -1.02
CA ILE A 75 7.02 8.78 -1.60
C ILE A 75 6.41 9.12 -2.96
N VAL A 76 6.35 8.15 -3.87
CA VAL A 76 5.92 8.36 -5.26
C VAL A 76 4.42 8.65 -5.34
N PHE A 77 3.58 7.82 -4.72
CA PHE A 77 2.14 7.97 -4.88
C PHE A 77 1.50 8.79 -3.76
N GLY A 78 2.07 8.77 -2.55
CA GLY A 78 1.58 9.54 -1.42
C GLY A 78 1.96 11.02 -1.45
N PHE A 79 3.15 11.35 -1.95
CA PHE A 79 3.64 12.75 -1.96
C PHE A 79 3.85 13.33 -3.35
N TRP A 80 4.11 12.51 -4.37
CA TRP A 80 4.47 13.00 -5.71
C TRP A 80 3.30 13.07 -6.70
N VAL A 81 2.19 12.39 -6.45
CA VAL A 81 0.95 12.60 -7.21
C VAL A 81 0.43 14.00 -6.89
N ARG A 82 0.83 14.94 -7.75
CA ARG A 82 0.42 16.33 -7.71
C ARG A 82 -1.10 16.43 -7.87
N TYR A 83 -1.64 17.43 -7.18
CA TYR A 83 -2.96 18.04 -7.26
C TYR A 83 -3.41 18.32 -8.71
N GLY A 84 -3.76 17.27 -9.46
CA GLY A 84 -4.46 17.38 -10.71
C GLY A 84 -5.86 17.90 -10.44
N VAL A 85 -6.09 19.16 -10.81
CA VAL A 85 -7.40 19.77 -10.98
C VAL A 85 -8.15 19.04 -12.08
#